data_AF-A0A5N5KTV7-F1
#
_entry.id   AF-A0A5N5KTV7-F1
#
_cell.length_a   1.000
_cell.length_b   1.000
_cell.length_c   1.000
_cell.angle_alpha   90.00
_cell.angle_beta   90.00
_cell.angle_gamma   90.00
#
_symmetry.space_group_name_H-M   'P 1'
#
loop_
_entity.id
_entity.type
_entity.pdbx_description
1 polymer ?
#
loop_
_entity_poly.entity_id
_entity_poly.type
_entity_poly.pdbx_seq_one_letter_code
_entity_poly.pdbx_strand_id
1 'polypeptide(L)'
;MIYECFAVACHRDLLDLFVATQLHCFRPLSSLLVDLPDGRGGVISATWVSWGNTNTFFSTPQASDSDNPAQTHTQPPFLSETSNVFFSHRDTPHTPSISARGAPPHILHHDRRPARAALLAGTALFTLLTLLYLASSSSTRPSSYIPNFKLPSSSSAQPATNSRPSYSSLYGPDYHGSSSPSTNRVTNATLGFSKIFVVGLPERSDKRDALTLASSLTGFKLDWIAGVKGESIPDKAVPFGVDRKKLMETNLGSWRGHMDAARRIVEEGLESALIMEDDMDWDVRLKPLLEVVATGVRSVSSVLPDGLFPTGRAMPGAESSSPYGDDWDILWLGHCGEPFPEDLPEVKEEMAKSGEGEGNEGLKAMRNKFTVLNDATVPPFGHVTGIVNFTAYPEHTRWVHVTAAPICTFAYALSQRGARKVLFDLSVDRLSGPFDNALAWLCRRAVVGWPKLLASAGGEGEAKEEEEVKTDHDRGLDAKCFSVTPPVFFHHKARGPVSGDSDIQVVDGGGGEEKKEQKIREKGTTENIVWSARLNVRNMLLGREMESQW
;
A
#
# COMPACT_ATOMS: atom_id res chain seq x y z
N MET A 1 11.48 -19.68 15.56
CA MET A 1 10.23 -19.43 14.82
C MET A 1 10.63 -18.96 13.44
N ILE A 2 10.45 -19.84 12.45
CA ILE A 2 10.78 -19.65 11.03
C ILE A 2 9.64 -20.34 10.27
N TYR A 3 9.18 -19.74 9.16
CA TYR A 3 8.11 -20.21 8.27
C TYR A 3 6.70 -20.34 8.87
N GLU A 4 5.79 -19.47 8.45
CA GLU A 4 4.53 -19.90 7.80
C GLU A 4 4.19 -18.95 6.64
N CYS A 5 4.38 -19.46 5.41
CA CYS A 5 3.72 -19.00 4.20
C CYS A 5 3.25 -20.25 3.47
N PHE A 6 1.95 -20.54 3.44
CA PHE A 6 1.24 -21.33 2.40
C PHE A 6 -0.27 -21.03 2.61
N ALA A 7 -0.89 -20.31 1.68
CA ALA A 7 -1.59 -20.84 0.50
C ALA A 7 -2.98 -21.40 0.80
N VAL A 8 -3.98 -20.77 0.17
CA VAL A 8 -5.38 -21.21 0.18
C VAL A 8 -5.53 -22.48 -0.64
N ALA A 9 -5.93 -23.58 -0.01
CA ALA A 9 -6.44 -24.76 -0.70
C ALA A 9 -7.97 -24.70 -0.75
N CYS A 10 -8.55 -24.83 -1.94
CA CYS A 10 -9.99 -24.82 -2.13
C CYS A 10 -10.56 -26.25 -2.12
N HIS A 11 -11.81 -26.35 -1.67
CA HIS A 11 -12.78 -27.43 -1.89
C HIS A 11 -12.80 -28.71 -1.02
N ARG A 12 -13.87 -28.75 -0.21
CA ARG A 12 -14.94 -29.77 -0.17
C ARG A 12 -14.79 -30.97 0.77
N ASP A 13 -15.54 -30.90 1.87
CA ASP A 13 -16.06 -32.08 2.59
C ASP A 13 -16.90 -32.97 1.66
N LEU A 14 -16.81 -34.30 1.84
CA LEU A 14 -17.92 -35.26 1.72
C LEU A 14 -17.48 -36.70 2.13
N LEU A 15 -17.90 -37.08 3.34
CA LEU A 15 -18.15 -38.44 3.87
C LEU A 15 -17.03 -39.51 4.01
N ASP A 16 -17.05 -40.15 5.19
CA ASP A 16 -16.48 -41.46 5.50
C ASP A 16 -17.05 -42.61 4.65
N LEU A 17 -16.26 -43.67 4.39
CA LEU A 17 -16.64 -45.09 4.62
C LEU A 17 -15.52 -46.12 4.27
N PHE A 18 -15.44 -47.22 5.05
CA PHE A 18 -14.72 -48.52 4.86
C PHE A 18 -13.19 -48.51 4.60
N VAL A 19 -12.31 -48.99 5.49
CA VAL A 19 -12.09 -50.35 6.10
C VAL A 19 -11.11 -51.24 5.31
N ALA A 20 -9.96 -51.52 5.97
CA ALA A 20 -9.07 -52.70 5.82
C ALA A 20 -8.40 -52.96 4.44
N THR A 21 -7.31 -53.72 4.28
CA THR A 21 -6.60 -54.68 5.17
C THR A 21 -5.16 -54.91 4.65
N GLN A 22 -4.17 -55.10 5.53
CA GLN A 22 -2.98 -56.00 5.38
C GLN A 22 -1.97 -55.76 4.20
N LEU A 23 -0.73 -56.29 4.20
CA LEU A 23 0.35 -56.40 5.20
C LEU A 23 1.65 -56.77 4.45
N HIS A 24 2.81 -56.78 5.12
CA HIS A 24 4.13 -57.28 4.66
C HIS A 24 4.91 -56.37 3.65
N CYS A 25 6.25 -56.21 3.74
CA CYS A 25 7.23 -56.92 4.58
C CYS A 25 8.54 -56.13 4.88
N PHE A 26 9.08 -56.41 6.08
CA PHE A 26 10.47 -56.25 6.58
C PHE A 26 11.21 -54.90 6.73
N ARG A 27 11.97 -54.86 7.83
CA ARG A 27 12.94 -53.86 8.32
C ARG A 27 14.10 -54.64 9.00
N PRO A 28 15.12 -54.02 9.64
CA PRO A 28 16.52 -54.07 9.21
C PRO A 28 17.46 -54.84 10.18
N LEU A 29 18.79 -54.73 9.97
CA LEU A 29 19.96 -54.86 10.88
C LEU A 29 21.16 -55.38 10.03
N SER A 30 22.45 -55.12 10.22
CA SER A 30 23.31 -54.11 10.88
C SER A 30 24.75 -54.66 10.86
N SER A 31 25.77 -53.78 10.94
CA SER A 31 27.18 -54.05 11.34
C SER A 31 28.04 -55.09 10.58
N LEU A 32 29.23 -54.66 10.12
CA LEU A 32 30.48 -55.41 10.31
C LEU A 32 31.67 -54.42 10.51
N LEU A 33 32.73 -54.90 11.17
CA LEU A 33 33.92 -54.13 11.63
C LEU A 33 35.12 -54.26 10.66
N VAL A 34 36.34 -53.85 11.11
CA VAL A 34 37.70 -54.10 10.54
C VAL A 34 38.16 -53.02 9.51
N ASP A 35 39.34 -52.39 9.55
CA ASP A 35 40.58 -52.52 10.37
C ASP A 35 41.35 -51.17 10.56
N LEU A 36 42.40 -51.16 11.41
CA LEU A 36 43.42 -50.08 11.56
C LEU A 36 44.75 -50.46 10.88
N PRO A 37 45.64 -49.50 10.52
CA PRO A 37 46.87 -49.34 11.34
C PRO A 37 47.52 -47.92 11.41
N ASP A 38 48.14 -47.67 12.57
CA ASP A 38 49.33 -46.84 12.92
C ASP A 38 49.86 -45.65 12.08
N GLY A 39 50.10 -44.53 12.78
CA GLY A 39 51.50 -44.15 13.08
C GLY A 39 51.98 -42.71 12.83
N ARG A 40 52.43 -42.05 13.92
CA ARG A 40 53.11 -40.71 14.03
C ARG A 40 52.18 -39.50 13.86
N GLY A 41 52.29 -38.40 14.63
CA GLY A 41 53.18 -38.08 15.76
C GLY A 41 53.57 -36.59 15.73
N GLY A 42 53.09 -35.78 16.67
CA GLY A 42 53.41 -34.34 16.74
C GLY A 42 52.75 -33.64 17.93
N VAL A 43 53.57 -33.01 18.80
CA VAL A 43 53.15 -32.29 20.02
C VAL A 43 53.68 -30.85 19.94
N ILE A 44 52.84 -29.87 20.29
CA ILE A 44 53.12 -28.51 20.84
C ILE A 44 51.74 -28.07 21.38
N SER A 45 51.44 -28.06 22.68
CA SER A 45 51.92 -27.16 23.75
C SER A 45 51.53 -25.69 23.58
N ALA A 46 50.50 -25.26 24.32
CA ALA A 46 50.30 -23.86 24.71
C ALA A 46 49.73 -23.82 26.13
N THR A 47 50.35 -23.03 27.00
CA THR A 47 50.19 -23.07 28.46
C THR A 47 49.11 -22.15 29.01
N TRP A 48 48.59 -22.52 30.17
CA TRP A 48 47.80 -21.64 31.04
C TRP A 48 48.68 -20.56 31.70
N VAL A 49 48.12 -19.34 31.85
CA VAL A 49 48.49 -18.38 32.91
C VAL A 49 47.21 -17.75 33.46
N SER A 50 47.15 -17.51 34.77
CA SER A 50 46.01 -16.89 35.45
C SER A 50 46.49 -16.02 36.63
N TRP A 51 45.59 -15.18 37.16
CA TRP A 51 45.76 -14.24 38.30
C TRP A 51 46.63 -12.99 38.02
N GLY A 52 46.35 -11.80 38.59
CA GLY A 52 45.17 -11.39 39.37
C GLY A 52 45.30 -10.01 40.06
N ASN A 53 44.19 -9.52 40.62
CA ASN A 53 44.04 -8.63 41.80
C ASN A 53 44.52 -7.15 41.88
N THR A 54 43.52 -6.26 42.04
CA THR A 54 43.29 -5.26 43.14
C THR A 54 43.94 -3.86 43.20
N ASN A 55 43.15 -2.93 43.79
CA ASN A 55 43.46 -1.67 44.50
C ASN A 55 43.74 -0.37 43.68
N THR A 56 43.43 0.87 44.13
CA THR A 56 42.27 1.51 44.84
C THR A 56 42.55 3.02 45.09
N PHE A 57 41.48 3.82 45.35
CA PHE A 57 41.43 5.06 46.17
C PHE A 57 41.65 6.50 45.60
N PHE A 58 41.00 7.44 46.33
CA PHE A 58 40.95 8.93 46.28
C PHE A 58 40.10 9.62 45.17
N SER A 59 39.30 10.68 45.43
CA SER A 59 38.59 11.16 46.64
C SER A 59 37.58 12.28 46.28
N THR A 60 36.59 12.53 47.14
CA THR A 60 35.60 13.64 47.04
C THR A 60 36.13 14.99 47.56
N PRO A 61 35.36 16.09 47.39
CA PRO A 61 34.69 16.67 48.58
C PRO A 61 33.22 17.16 48.38
N GLN A 62 32.57 17.40 49.53
CA GLN A 62 31.21 17.96 49.77
C GLN A 62 31.13 19.47 49.38
N ALA A 63 30.03 20.26 49.50
CA ALA A 63 28.66 20.16 50.08
C ALA A 63 27.74 21.13 49.24
N SER A 64 26.44 21.40 49.48
CA SER A 64 25.56 21.39 50.67
C SER A 64 24.07 21.50 50.30
N ASP A 65 23.19 20.94 51.14
CA ASP A 65 21.85 21.37 51.65
C ASP A 65 20.98 22.41 50.87
N SER A 66 19.64 22.42 50.94
CA SER A 66 18.77 21.95 52.05
C SER A 66 17.30 21.60 51.69
N ASP A 67 16.64 20.99 52.67
CA ASP A 67 15.22 21.04 53.05
C ASP A 67 14.08 20.34 52.27
N ASN A 68 13.46 19.42 53.03
CA ASN A 68 12.12 18.83 52.89
C ASN A 68 11.27 19.40 54.07
N PRO A 69 9.93 19.39 54.04
CA PRO A 69 9.26 18.26 54.72
C PRO A 69 7.86 17.86 54.18
N ALA A 70 7.44 16.66 54.58
CA ALA A 70 6.07 16.17 54.40
C ALA A 70 5.22 16.28 55.68
N GLN A 71 3.89 16.44 55.52
CA GLN A 71 2.83 16.07 56.47
C GLN A 71 1.61 15.63 55.62
N THR A 72 0.98 14.44 55.71
CA THR A 72 0.26 13.74 56.80
C THR A 72 -0.95 14.49 57.37
N HIS A 73 -2.18 13.98 57.14
CA HIS A 73 -3.33 13.88 58.08
C HIS A 73 -4.61 13.39 57.32
N THR A 74 -5.08 12.14 57.48
CA THR A 74 -6.09 11.56 58.43
C THR A 74 -7.56 11.49 57.96
N GLN A 75 -8.11 10.26 57.93
CA GLN A 75 -9.53 9.91 58.21
C GLN A 75 -9.86 10.10 59.73
N PRO A 76 -11.07 9.89 60.33
CA PRO A 76 -12.25 9.05 59.95
C PRO A 76 -13.64 9.67 60.40
N PRO A 77 -14.66 8.96 60.99
CA PRO A 77 -15.56 7.87 60.52
C PRO A 77 -17.10 8.13 60.73
N PHE A 78 -17.95 7.12 60.43
CA PHE A 78 -19.32 6.85 60.99
C PHE A 78 -20.49 7.80 60.56
N LEU A 79 -21.80 7.46 60.60
CA LEU A 79 -22.57 6.29 61.07
C LEU A 79 -23.90 6.12 60.24
N SER A 80 -24.67 5.08 60.58
CA SER A 80 -25.94 4.54 60.07
C SER A 80 -27.20 5.44 59.97
N GLU A 81 -28.21 5.00 59.19
CA GLU A 81 -29.63 4.74 59.56
C GLU A 81 -30.69 4.97 58.44
N THR A 82 -31.52 3.94 58.33
CA THR A 82 -32.91 3.83 57.83
C THR A 82 -33.83 5.07 57.92
N SER A 83 -34.72 5.24 56.92
CA SER A 83 -36.18 4.96 57.09
C SER A 83 -37.07 5.31 55.88
N ASN A 84 -38.17 4.56 55.72
CA ASN A 84 -39.27 4.85 54.78
C ASN A 84 -40.26 5.89 55.33
N VAL A 85 -40.77 6.81 54.50
CA VAL A 85 -42.14 7.38 54.58
C VAL A 85 -42.57 7.76 53.14
N PHE A 86 -43.41 6.98 52.45
CA PHE A 86 -44.86 7.21 52.30
C PHE A 86 -45.29 8.62 51.87
N PHE A 87 -45.86 8.76 50.66
CA PHE A 87 -47.03 9.60 50.44
C PHE A 87 -47.99 8.91 49.46
N SER A 88 -49.29 9.08 49.68
CA SER A 88 -50.35 8.25 49.11
C SER A 88 -51.50 9.09 48.52
N HIS A 89 -52.19 8.48 47.55
CA HIS A 89 -53.52 8.80 47.01
C HIS A 89 -53.83 10.21 46.49
N ARG A 90 -54.32 10.26 45.24
CA ARG A 90 -55.69 10.62 44.82
C ARG A 90 -55.79 10.48 43.28
N ASP A 91 -56.92 10.35 42.61
CA ASP A 91 -58.22 9.71 42.90
C ASP A 91 -58.86 9.47 41.51
N THR A 92 -59.58 8.37 41.29
CA THR A 92 -60.43 8.20 40.10
C THR A 92 -61.76 8.95 40.27
N PRO A 93 -62.45 9.33 39.18
CA PRO A 93 -63.73 8.63 38.96
C PRO A 93 -64.23 8.45 37.50
N HIS A 94 -64.88 7.31 37.31
CA HIS A 94 -66.15 7.06 36.59
C HIS A 94 -66.37 7.37 35.09
N THR A 95 -66.67 6.28 34.38
CA THR A 95 -67.56 6.19 33.21
C THR A 95 -69.02 6.53 33.54
N PRO A 96 -69.82 6.86 32.51
CA PRO A 96 -71.19 6.35 32.42
C PRO A 96 -71.52 5.73 31.05
N SER A 97 -72.64 5.03 30.96
CA SER A 97 -73.12 4.37 29.72
C SER A 97 -74.65 4.37 29.62
N ILE A 98 -75.17 4.03 28.42
CA ILE A 98 -76.59 3.70 28.08
C ILE A 98 -77.56 4.89 27.87
N SER A 99 -77.98 5.14 26.62
CA SER A 99 -79.29 4.72 26.06
C SER A 99 -79.58 5.34 24.67
N ALA A 100 -80.57 4.81 23.93
CA ALA A 100 -80.77 5.05 22.49
C ALA A 100 -82.11 5.71 22.06
N ARG A 101 -82.05 6.49 20.96
CA ARG A 101 -83.11 6.88 19.98
C ARG A 101 -82.50 7.80 18.88
N GLY A 102 -83.03 7.94 17.65
CA GLY A 102 -84.09 7.17 16.98
C GLY A 102 -84.65 7.77 15.66
N ALA A 103 -83.88 7.71 14.55
CA ALA A 103 -84.24 8.08 13.14
C ALA A 103 -84.55 9.58 12.84
N PRO A 104 -84.63 10.03 11.55
CA PRO A 104 -84.26 9.43 10.25
C PRO A 104 -83.17 10.25 9.47
N PRO A 105 -82.70 9.83 8.26
CA PRO A 105 -81.52 10.43 7.62
C PRO A 105 -81.86 11.54 6.60
N HIS A 106 -81.02 12.59 6.55
CA HIS A 106 -80.98 13.53 5.43
C HIS A 106 -79.98 13.08 4.36
N ILE A 107 -80.45 12.95 3.13
CA ILE A 107 -79.66 12.63 1.95
C ILE A 107 -78.86 13.89 1.56
N LEU A 108 -77.53 13.82 1.66
CA LEU A 108 -76.62 14.78 1.03
C LEU A 108 -75.94 14.14 -0.18
N HIS A 109 -76.03 14.82 -1.32
CA HIS A 109 -75.41 14.36 -2.57
C HIS A 109 -73.88 14.27 -2.42
N HIS A 110 -73.32 13.08 -2.59
CA HIS A 110 -71.89 12.90 -2.79
C HIS A 110 -71.47 13.50 -4.14
N ASP A 111 -70.90 14.69 -4.14
CA ASP A 111 -70.27 15.27 -5.32
C ASP A 111 -68.96 14.50 -5.63
N ARG A 112 -68.99 13.68 -6.70
CA ARG A 112 -67.87 12.83 -7.11
C ARG A 112 -66.78 13.64 -7.83
N ARG A 113 -66.10 14.54 -7.11
CA ARG A 113 -65.04 15.40 -7.67
C ARG A 113 -63.65 15.46 -6.98
N PRO A 114 -63.35 14.86 -5.80
CA PRO A 114 -61.98 14.88 -5.26
C PRO A 114 -61.07 13.75 -5.78
N ALA A 115 -61.64 12.64 -6.27
CA ALA A 115 -60.87 11.43 -6.58
C ALA A 115 -59.79 11.61 -7.67
N ARG A 116 -60.06 12.43 -8.70
CA ARG A 116 -59.07 12.71 -9.76
C ARG A 116 -57.93 13.61 -9.29
N ALA A 117 -58.21 14.61 -8.45
CA ALA A 117 -57.20 15.50 -7.89
C ALA A 117 -56.28 14.75 -6.91
N ALA A 118 -56.86 13.90 -6.04
CA ALA A 118 -56.09 13.05 -5.13
C ALA A 118 -55.20 12.03 -5.87
N LEU A 119 -55.72 11.40 -6.94
CA LEU A 119 -54.95 10.48 -7.77
C LEU A 119 -53.79 11.20 -8.47
N LEU A 120 -54.03 12.38 -9.06
CA LEU A 120 -53.00 13.18 -9.74
C LEU A 120 -51.92 13.66 -8.76
N ALA A 121 -52.31 14.12 -7.56
CA ALA A 121 -51.37 14.50 -6.51
C ALA A 121 -50.55 13.30 -6.01
N GLY A 122 -51.18 12.12 -5.85
CA GLY A 122 -50.50 10.87 -5.51
C GLY A 122 -49.49 10.45 -6.58
N THR A 123 -49.86 10.52 -7.87
CA THR A 123 -48.91 10.24 -8.97
C THR A 123 -47.77 11.25 -9.01
N ALA A 124 -48.05 12.54 -8.81
CA ALA A 124 -47.02 13.59 -8.81
C ALA A 124 -46.02 13.39 -7.66
N LEU A 125 -46.52 13.09 -6.45
CA LEU A 125 -45.68 12.80 -5.28
C LEU A 125 -44.87 11.52 -5.49
N PHE A 126 -45.46 10.46 -6.06
CA PHE A 126 -44.74 9.23 -6.37
C PHE A 126 -43.65 9.47 -7.44
N THR A 127 -43.94 10.23 -8.50
CA THR A 127 -42.91 10.60 -9.50
C THR A 127 -41.82 11.49 -8.92
N LEU A 128 -42.15 12.40 -8.00
CA LEU A 128 -41.16 13.23 -7.33
C LEU A 128 -40.28 12.38 -6.41
N LEU A 129 -40.86 11.45 -5.65
CA LEU A 129 -40.12 10.51 -4.81
C LEU A 129 -39.27 9.54 -5.62
N THR A 130 -39.72 9.05 -6.77
CA THR A 130 -38.85 8.24 -7.65
C THR A 130 -37.79 9.05 -8.35
N LEU A 131 -38.03 10.32 -8.71
CA LEU A 131 -37.00 11.21 -9.24
C LEU A 131 -35.96 11.58 -8.17
N LEU A 132 -36.39 11.85 -6.93
CA LEU A 132 -35.50 12.07 -5.79
C LEU A 132 -34.73 10.80 -5.43
N TYR A 133 -35.38 9.63 -5.48
CA TYR A 133 -34.72 8.34 -5.28
C TYR A 133 -33.72 8.03 -6.39
N LEU A 134 -34.02 8.34 -7.65
CA LEU A 134 -33.09 8.18 -8.79
C LEU A 134 -31.95 9.21 -8.76
N ALA A 135 -32.20 10.40 -8.22
CA ALA A 135 -31.18 11.42 -7.99
C ALA A 135 -30.29 11.11 -6.78
N SER A 136 -30.82 10.53 -5.70
CA SER A 136 -30.02 10.01 -4.58
C SER A 136 -29.35 8.67 -4.91
N SER A 137 -29.96 7.87 -5.79
CA SER A 137 -29.35 6.72 -6.44
C SER A 137 -28.52 7.11 -7.67
N SER A 138 -27.97 8.33 -7.69
CA SER A 138 -26.67 8.58 -8.31
C SER A 138 -25.59 7.84 -7.50
N SER A 139 -25.75 6.51 -7.43
CA SER A 139 -24.74 5.58 -6.96
C SER A 139 -23.44 5.94 -7.68
N THR A 140 -22.37 6.01 -6.89
CA THR A 140 -21.00 6.18 -7.34
C THR A 140 -20.70 5.11 -8.40
N ARG A 141 -20.97 5.43 -9.67
CA ARG A 141 -20.54 4.60 -10.78
C ARG A 141 -19.01 4.49 -10.66
N PRO A 142 -18.43 3.27 -10.63
CA PRO A 142 -16.99 3.15 -10.71
C PRO A 142 -16.53 3.92 -11.94
N SER A 143 -15.54 4.81 -11.74
CA SER A 143 -15.02 5.66 -12.82
C SER A 143 -14.21 4.78 -13.77
N SER A 144 -14.93 4.14 -14.70
CA SER A 144 -14.37 3.34 -15.78
C SER A 144 -13.92 4.27 -16.89
N TYR A 145 -12.63 4.60 -16.89
CA TYR A 145 -11.99 5.39 -17.92
C TYR A 145 -11.50 4.46 -19.03
N ILE A 146 -11.94 4.72 -20.26
CA ILE A 146 -11.31 4.15 -21.46
C ILE A 146 -10.35 5.23 -21.96
N PRO A 147 -9.03 4.96 -22.07
CA PRO A 147 -8.10 5.91 -22.65
C PRO A 147 -8.56 6.39 -24.03
N ASN A 148 -8.73 7.70 -24.19
CA ASN A 148 -9.12 8.30 -25.47
C ASN A 148 -8.01 8.23 -26.54
N PHE A 149 -6.87 7.61 -26.23
CA PHE A 149 -5.80 7.38 -27.18
C PHE A 149 -5.86 5.95 -27.72
N LYS A 150 -6.22 5.81 -29.00
CA LYS A 150 -6.07 4.55 -29.73
C LYS A 150 -4.59 4.28 -29.99
N LEU A 151 -4.00 3.43 -29.14
CA LEU A 151 -2.68 2.85 -29.39
C LEU A 151 -2.70 2.15 -30.75
N PRO A 152 -1.73 2.38 -31.65
CA PRO A 152 -1.70 1.73 -32.94
C PRO A 152 -1.58 0.22 -32.74
N SER A 153 -2.61 -0.51 -33.15
CA SER A 153 -2.56 -1.96 -33.26
C SER A 153 -1.47 -2.35 -34.28
N SER A 154 -0.68 -3.37 -33.97
CA SER A 154 0.36 -3.95 -34.83
C SER A 154 -0.23 -4.68 -36.05
N SER A 155 -0.95 -3.95 -36.90
CA SER A 155 -1.71 -4.52 -38.02
C SER A 155 -2.00 -3.50 -39.13
N SER A 156 -0.97 -3.02 -39.83
CA SER A 156 -0.88 -3.14 -41.30
C SER A 156 0.30 -2.33 -41.86
N ALA A 157 1.19 -2.99 -42.57
CA ALA A 157 2.17 -2.33 -43.41
C ALA A 157 1.47 -1.70 -44.61
N GLN A 158 1.26 -0.38 -44.60
CA GLN A 158 0.92 0.39 -45.79
C GLN A 158 2.22 0.89 -46.45
N PRO A 159 2.33 0.91 -47.80
CA PRO A 159 3.54 1.35 -48.47
C PRO A 159 3.88 2.82 -48.18
N ALA A 160 5.16 3.10 -47.95
CA ALA A 160 5.63 4.44 -47.61
C ALA A 160 5.37 5.45 -48.75
N THR A 161 4.37 6.32 -48.56
CA THR A 161 4.21 7.56 -49.34
C THR A 161 5.00 8.68 -48.68
N ASN A 162 5.67 9.50 -49.50
CA ASN A 162 6.79 10.35 -49.10
C ASN A 162 6.40 11.67 -48.38
N SER A 163 5.34 11.62 -47.56
CA SER A 163 4.93 12.69 -46.66
C SER A 163 5.04 12.18 -45.22
N ARG A 164 6.12 12.57 -44.51
CA ARG A 164 6.35 12.22 -43.10
C ARG A 164 5.14 12.70 -42.28
N PRO A 165 4.22 11.82 -41.84
CA PRO A 165 3.04 12.29 -41.13
C PRO A 165 3.49 12.78 -39.77
N SER A 166 2.93 13.90 -39.30
CA SER A 166 3.19 14.42 -37.95
C SER A 166 2.46 13.58 -36.90
N TYR A 167 2.77 12.28 -36.82
CA TYR A 167 2.44 11.48 -35.66
C TYR A 167 3.24 12.03 -34.48
N SER A 168 2.53 12.59 -33.50
CA SER A 168 3.11 12.91 -32.20
C SER A 168 3.78 11.66 -31.63
N SER A 169 5.08 11.73 -31.31
CA SER A 169 5.80 10.59 -30.77
C SER A 169 5.11 10.09 -29.51
N LEU A 170 4.79 8.79 -29.44
CA LEU A 170 4.04 8.20 -28.30
C LEU A 170 4.95 7.84 -27.10
N TYR A 171 6.24 8.09 -27.25
CA TYR A 171 7.30 7.77 -26.32
C TYR A 171 8.48 8.71 -26.52
N GLY A 172 9.44 8.69 -25.60
CA GLY A 172 10.67 9.47 -25.72
C GLY A 172 10.57 10.94 -25.29
N PRO A 173 11.62 11.73 -25.56
CA PRO A 173 11.70 13.13 -25.16
C PRO A 173 10.68 14.03 -25.86
N ASP A 174 10.29 13.70 -27.10
CA ASP A 174 9.43 14.53 -27.96
C ASP A 174 7.92 14.37 -27.66
N TYR A 175 7.54 13.56 -26.66
CA TYR A 175 6.15 13.48 -26.22
C TYR A 175 5.80 14.66 -25.30
N HIS A 176 4.87 15.50 -25.75
CA HIS A 176 4.41 16.72 -25.08
C HIS A 176 2.99 16.60 -24.49
N GLY A 177 2.53 15.36 -24.22
CA GLY A 177 1.28 15.10 -23.50
C GLY A 177 0.02 15.15 -24.36
N SER A 178 -1.07 14.68 -23.75
CA SER A 178 -2.41 14.65 -24.33
C SER A 178 -3.50 15.11 -23.35
N SER A 179 -3.13 15.38 -22.10
CA SER A 179 -4.05 15.72 -21.01
C SER A 179 -4.11 17.22 -20.71
N SER A 180 -4.91 17.61 -19.71
CA SER A 180 -5.01 19.00 -19.24
C SER A 180 -3.62 19.59 -18.90
N PRO A 181 -3.40 20.91 -19.00
CA PRO A 181 -2.10 21.52 -18.68
C PRO A 181 -1.57 21.15 -17.29
N SER A 182 -2.45 20.99 -16.30
CA SER A 182 -2.08 20.55 -14.95
C SER A 182 -1.53 19.11 -14.92
N THR A 183 -2.18 18.18 -15.61
CA THR A 183 -1.78 16.77 -15.70
C THR A 183 -0.56 16.58 -16.60
N ASN A 184 -0.49 17.31 -17.72
CA ASN A 184 0.57 17.21 -18.72
C ASN A 184 1.97 17.52 -18.14
N ARG A 185 2.07 18.15 -16.95
CA ARG A 185 3.37 18.32 -16.26
C ARG A 185 4.13 17.00 -16.00
N VAL A 186 3.47 15.83 -16.02
CA VAL A 186 4.15 14.50 -16.02
C VAL A 186 5.06 14.25 -17.23
N THR A 187 4.94 15.02 -18.31
CA THR A 187 5.76 14.84 -19.52
C THR A 187 7.11 15.55 -19.46
N ASN A 188 7.33 16.35 -18.41
CA ASN A 188 8.60 17.02 -18.18
C ASN A 188 9.75 16.03 -17.88
N ALA A 189 10.97 16.55 -17.76
CA ALA A 189 12.16 15.73 -17.54
C ALA A 189 12.26 15.10 -16.12
N THR A 190 11.33 15.41 -15.21
CA THR A 190 11.26 14.89 -13.83
C THR A 190 9.94 14.15 -13.56
N LEU A 191 9.20 13.78 -14.62
CA LEU A 191 7.93 13.06 -14.57
C LEU A 191 6.87 13.71 -13.66
N GLY A 192 6.91 15.04 -13.52
CA GLY A 192 6.01 15.82 -12.68
C GLY A 192 6.44 16.00 -11.22
N PHE A 193 7.56 15.39 -10.79
CA PHE A 193 8.14 15.54 -9.46
C PHE A 193 9.20 16.66 -9.43
N SER A 194 9.72 17.02 -8.25
CA SER A 194 10.88 17.91 -8.17
C SER A 194 12.18 17.21 -8.60
N LYS A 195 12.34 15.93 -8.24
CA LYS A 195 13.47 15.06 -8.62
C LYS A 195 13.05 13.61 -8.82
N ILE A 196 13.93 12.83 -9.47
CA ILE A 196 13.83 11.37 -9.57
C ILE A 196 15.13 10.79 -9.01
N PHE A 197 15.05 10.20 -7.83
CA PHE A 197 16.16 9.55 -7.16
C PHE A 197 16.27 8.07 -7.55
N VAL A 198 17.49 7.62 -7.84
CA VAL A 198 17.81 6.20 -7.99
C VAL A 198 18.72 5.77 -6.86
N VAL A 199 18.31 4.77 -6.09
CA VAL A 199 19.14 4.14 -5.06
C VAL A 199 19.86 2.94 -5.69
N GLY A 200 21.20 2.97 -5.68
CA GLY A 200 22.02 1.90 -6.24
C GLY A 200 23.45 1.94 -5.71
N LEU A 201 24.07 0.78 -5.55
CA LEU A 201 25.46 0.70 -5.05
C LEU A 201 26.40 1.41 -6.04
N PRO A 202 27.31 2.30 -5.59
CA PRO A 202 28.25 3.01 -6.47
C PRO A 202 29.07 2.11 -7.41
N GLU A 203 29.34 0.88 -7.00
CA GLU A 203 30.09 -0.12 -7.77
C GLU A 203 29.29 -0.77 -8.91
N ARG A 204 27.94 -0.67 -8.92
CA ARG A 204 27.06 -1.23 -9.96
C ARG A 204 26.97 -0.31 -11.19
N SER A 205 28.13 -0.02 -11.79
CA SER A 205 28.20 0.79 -13.03
C SER A 205 27.43 0.15 -14.18
N ASP A 206 27.34 -1.18 -14.22
CA ASP A 206 26.54 -1.96 -15.16
C ASP A 206 25.06 -1.56 -15.15
N LYS A 207 24.45 -1.49 -13.96
CA LYS A 207 23.06 -1.07 -13.79
C LYS A 207 22.91 0.43 -14.07
N ARG A 208 23.86 1.24 -13.59
CA ARG A 208 23.86 2.70 -13.73
C ARG A 208 23.91 3.18 -15.17
N ASP A 209 24.78 2.60 -15.99
CA ASP A 209 24.91 2.95 -17.41
C ASP A 209 23.65 2.54 -18.19
N ALA A 210 23.14 1.33 -17.93
CA ALA A 210 21.92 0.82 -18.57
C ALA A 210 20.69 1.68 -18.24
N LEU A 211 20.49 2.03 -16.97
CA LEU A 211 19.35 2.84 -16.52
C LEU A 211 19.44 4.29 -17.03
N THR A 212 20.64 4.89 -17.01
CA THR A 212 20.88 6.25 -17.53
C THR A 212 20.60 6.34 -19.03
N LEU A 213 21.01 5.33 -19.80
CA LEU A 213 20.71 5.26 -21.24
C LEU A 213 19.21 5.08 -21.50
N ALA A 214 18.55 4.17 -20.77
CA ALA A 214 17.10 3.97 -20.90
C ALA A 214 16.31 5.24 -20.57
N SER A 215 16.59 5.91 -19.43
CA SER A 215 15.85 7.11 -19.02
C SER A 215 16.03 8.26 -20.00
N SER A 216 17.25 8.43 -20.53
CA SER A 216 17.57 9.45 -21.54
C SER A 216 16.76 9.25 -22.81
N LEU A 217 16.68 8.01 -23.32
CA LEU A 217 15.91 7.65 -24.51
C LEU A 217 14.40 7.77 -24.30
N THR A 218 13.89 7.51 -23.09
CA THR A 218 12.48 7.75 -22.73
C THR A 218 12.19 9.19 -22.24
N GLY A 219 13.20 10.06 -22.21
CA GLY A 219 13.04 11.50 -22.01
C GLY A 219 12.89 11.99 -20.57
N PHE A 220 13.54 11.35 -19.58
CA PHE A 220 13.60 11.84 -18.19
C PHE A 220 15.00 11.67 -17.55
N LYS A 221 15.24 12.47 -16.50
CA LYS A 221 16.55 12.62 -15.83
C LYS A 221 16.58 11.92 -14.48
N LEU A 222 17.78 11.53 -14.04
CA LEU A 222 18.04 10.78 -12.81
C LEU A 222 19.03 11.53 -11.92
N ASP A 223 18.70 11.66 -10.63
CA ASP A 223 19.60 12.01 -9.53
C ASP A 223 19.99 10.71 -8.82
N TRP A 224 21.28 10.48 -8.56
CA TRP A 224 21.73 9.24 -7.91
C TRP A 224 21.89 9.39 -6.40
N ILE A 225 21.46 8.36 -5.67
CA ILE A 225 21.69 8.15 -4.24
C ILE A 225 22.64 6.95 -4.14
N ALA A 226 23.77 7.14 -3.44
CA ALA A 226 24.68 6.05 -3.18
C ALA A 226 24.01 5.05 -2.24
N GLY A 227 23.79 3.82 -2.72
CA GLY A 227 23.40 2.69 -1.88
C GLY A 227 24.46 2.42 -0.81
N VAL A 228 24.02 1.95 0.34
CA VAL A 228 24.89 1.73 1.51
C VAL A 228 24.99 0.23 1.79
N LYS A 229 26.20 -0.25 2.10
CA LYS A 229 26.42 -1.63 2.56
C LYS A 229 26.11 -1.71 4.05
N GLY A 230 25.30 -2.67 4.49
CA GLY A 230 24.88 -2.80 5.88
C GLY A 230 26.05 -2.85 6.85
N GLU A 231 27.10 -3.57 6.47
CA GLU A 231 28.34 -3.76 7.22
C GLU A 231 29.05 -2.44 7.54
N SER A 232 28.83 -1.39 6.73
CA SER A 232 29.39 -0.05 6.95
C SER A 232 28.59 0.79 7.96
N ILE A 233 27.38 0.36 8.33
CA ILE A 233 26.52 1.09 9.26
C ILE A 233 26.92 0.71 10.70
N PRO A 234 27.34 1.67 11.54
CA PRO A 234 27.72 1.39 12.91
C PRO A 234 26.49 1.08 13.76
N ASP A 235 26.62 0.21 14.78
CA ASP A 235 25.50 -0.20 15.64
C ASP A 235 24.75 0.98 16.29
N LYS A 236 25.45 2.09 16.56
CA LYS A 236 24.87 3.33 17.10
C LYS A 236 23.95 4.09 16.14
N ALA A 237 23.96 3.75 14.85
CA ALA A 237 23.10 4.33 13.81
C ALA A 237 21.96 3.37 13.36
N VAL A 238 21.91 2.16 13.93
CA VAL A 238 20.80 1.24 13.73
C VAL A 238 19.59 1.75 14.53
N PRO A 239 18.37 1.80 13.97
CA PRO A 239 17.18 2.26 14.68
C PRO A 239 16.90 1.45 15.96
N PHE A 240 16.30 2.10 16.95
CA PHE A 240 15.96 1.46 18.21
C PHE A 240 15.03 0.25 18.01
N GLY A 241 15.22 -0.79 18.82
CA GLY A 241 14.44 -2.03 18.75
C GLY A 241 14.79 -2.99 17.60
N VAL A 242 15.65 -2.61 16.65
CA VAL A 242 16.03 -3.47 15.52
C VAL A 242 16.99 -4.58 15.96
N ASP A 243 16.60 -5.82 15.72
CA ASP A 243 17.52 -6.97 15.76
C ASP A 243 18.29 -7.05 14.44
N ARG A 244 19.51 -6.48 14.42
CA ARG A 244 20.40 -6.43 13.24
C ARG A 244 20.59 -7.79 12.58
N LYS A 245 20.69 -8.88 13.37
CA LYS A 245 20.89 -10.23 12.83
C LYS A 245 19.64 -10.77 12.13
N LYS A 246 18.44 -10.46 12.63
CA LYS A 246 17.18 -10.81 11.97
C LYS A 246 16.90 -9.92 10.76
N LEU A 247 17.27 -8.65 10.81
CA LEU A 247 17.08 -7.73 9.68
C LEU A 247 17.98 -8.10 8.49
N MET A 248 19.20 -8.58 8.74
CA MET A 248 20.28 -8.79 7.76
C MET A 248 20.91 -7.48 7.26
N GLU A 249 22.21 -7.54 6.98
CA GLU A 249 23.01 -6.39 6.51
C GLU A 249 22.48 -5.82 5.19
N THR A 250 22.03 -6.68 4.27
CA THR A 250 21.50 -6.26 2.97
C THR A 250 20.23 -5.41 3.11
N ASN A 251 19.30 -5.77 4.00
CA ASN A 251 18.10 -4.98 4.26
C ASN A 251 18.40 -3.71 5.08
N LEU A 252 19.38 -3.75 5.99
CA LEU A 252 19.84 -2.55 6.72
C LEU A 252 20.49 -1.53 5.76
N GLY A 253 21.26 -2.02 4.78
CA GLY A 253 21.84 -1.20 3.70
C GLY A 253 20.79 -0.58 2.78
N SER A 254 19.81 -1.39 2.35
CA SER A 254 18.63 -0.92 1.60
C SER A 254 17.90 0.18 2.37
N TRP A 255 17.51 -0.07 3.63
CA TRP A 255 16.89 0.93 4.51
C TRP A 255 17.67 2.23 4.53
N ARG A 256 18.99 2.19 4.75
CA ARG A 256 19.79 3.41 4.84
C ARG A 256 19.78 4.21 3.54
N GLY A 257 19.94 3.56 2.38
CA GLY A 257 19.89 4.20 1.06
C GLY A 257 18.54 4.87 0.78
N HIS A 258 17.42 4.18 1.05
CA HIS A 258 16.08 4.76 0.89
C HIS A 258 15.79 5.88 1.90
N MET A 259 16.29 5.77 3.13
CA MET A 259 16.17 6.82 4.14
C MET A 259 17.06 8.03 3.85
N ASP A 260 18.17 7.89 3.12
CA ASP A 260 18.97 9.00 2.62
C ASP A 260 18.29 9.73 1.46
N ALA A 261 17.58 9.00 0.59
CA ALA A 261 16.69 9.60 -0.42
C ALA A 261 15.56 10.41 0.23
N ALA A 262 14.87 9.85 1.24
CA ALA A 262 13.83 10.55 1.99
C ALA A 262 14.37 11.78 2.75
N ARG A 263 15.58 11.69 3.32
CA ARG A 263 16.28 12.81 3.98
C ARG A 263 16.52 13.96 3.00
N ARG A 264 17.03 13.68 1.79
CA ARG A 264 17.29 14.72 0.77
C ARG A 264 16.02 15.48 0.35
N ILE A 265 14.85 14.84 0.31
CA ILE A 265 13.58 15.54 0.05
C ILE A 265 13.35 16.64 1.10
N VAL A 266 13.59 16.32 2.37
CA VAL A 266 13.38 17.27 3.49
C VAL A 266 14.48 18.33 3.57
N GLU A 267 15.75 17.94 3.42
CA GLU A 267 16.90 18.86 3.51
C GLU A 267 16.99 19.84 2.33
N GLU A 268 16.71 19.39 1.11
CA GLU A 268 16.68 20.26 -0.09
C GLU A 268 15.34 21.02 -0.24
N GLY A 269 14.36 20.77 0.63
CA GLY A 269 13.04 21.43 0.57
C GLY A 269 12.22 21.08 -0.67
N LEU A 270 12.41 19.88 -1.23
CA LEU A 270 11.71 19.44 -2.45
C LEU A 270 10.21 19.24 -2.16
N GLU A 271 9.35 19.60 -3.12
CA GLU A 271 7.91 19.36 -3.01
C GLU A 271 7.57 17.87 -3.06
N SER A 272 8.24 17.14 -3.96
CA SER A 272 8.13 15.68 -4.09
C SER A 272 9.33 15.10 -4.84
N ALA A 273 9.61 13.82 -4.62
CA ALA A 273 10.52 13.07 -5.49
C ALA A 273 10.02 11.64 -5.71
N LEU A 274 10.20 11.14 -6.93
CA LEU A 274 10.16 9.71 -7.24
C LEU A 274 11.45 9.07 -6.74
N ILE A 275 11.36 7.91 -6.08
CA ILE A 275 12.49 7.10 -5.64
C ILE A 275 12.33 5.73 -6.29
N MET A 276 13.39 5.19 -6.89
CA MET A 276 13.39 3.88 -7.51
C MET A 276 14.73 3.14 -7.37
N GLU A 277 14.69 1.83 -7.55
CA GLU A 277 15.86 0.93 -7.49
C GLU A 277 16.64 0.95 -8.83
N ASP A 278 17.91 0.52 -8.82
CA ASP A 278 18.83 0.67 -9.97
C ASP A 278 18.64 -0.36 -11.12
N ASP A 279 17.87 -1.41 -10.89
CA ASP A 279 17.47 -2.44 -11.86
C ASP A 279 16.05 -2.24 -12.44
N MET A 280 15.46 -1.05 -12.25
CA MET A 280 14.13 -0.73 -12.77
C MET A 280 14.04 -0.57 -14.28
N ASP A 281 12.86 -0.88 -14.80
CA ASP A 281 12.43 -0.70 -16.19
C ASP A 281 10.92 -0.43 -16.27
N TRP A 282 10.47 0.05 -17.43
CA TRP A 282 9.12 0.57 -17.66
C TRP A 282 8.70 0.34 -19.12
N ASP A 283 7.41 0.54 -19.43
CA ASP A 283 6.96 0.59 -20.82
C ASP A 283 7.47 1.88 -21.48
N VAL A 284 7.95 1.81 -22.73
CA VAL A 284 8.45 2.99 -23.48
C VAL A 284 7.43 4.15 -23.52
N ARG A 285 6.13 3.87 -23.38
CA ARG A 285 5.02 4.84 -23.30
C ARG A 285 4.77 5.35 -21.86
N LEU A 286 5.81 5.40 -21.01
CA LEU A 286 5.74 5.81 -19.61
C LEU A 286 5.04 7.15 -19.39
N LYS A 287 5.36 8.18 -20.19
CA LYS A 287 4.76 9.52 -20.03
C LYS A 287 3.24 9.55 -20.27
N PRO A 288 2.70 9.01 -21.38
CA PRO A 288 1.25 8.83 -21.53
C PRO A 288 0.61 8.04 -20.39
N LEU A 289 1.26 6.97 -19.92
CA LEU A 289 0.77 6.14 -18.83
C LEU A 289 0.70 6.92 -17.51
N LEU A 290 1.68 7.77 -17.22
CA LEU A 290 1.67 8.64 -16.04
C LEU A 290 0.61 9.76 -16.13
N GLU A 291 0.20 10.22 -17.32
CA GLU A 291 -0.97 11.12 -17.43
C GLU A 291 -2.25 10.44 -16.92
N VAL A 292 -2.42 9.15 -17.23
CA VAL A 292 -3.56 8.34 -16.77
C VAL A 292 -3.45 8.07 -15.26
N VAL A 293 -2.25 7.74 -14.75
CA VAL A 293 -2.04 7.54 -13.31
C VAL A 293 -2.31 8.82 -12.52
N ALA A 294 -1.77 9.96 -12.94
CA ALA A 294 -2.00 11.26 -12.32
C ALA A 294 -3.49 11.66 -12.28
N THR A 295 -4.22 11.40 -13.38
CA THR A 295 -5.67 11.56 -13.44
C THR A 295 -6.38 10.64 -12.45
N GLY A 296 -5.94 9.37 -12.34
CA GLY A 296 -6.49 8.40 -11.41
C GLY A 296 -6.27 8.76 -9.93
N VAL A 297 -5.06 9.18 -9.54
CA VAL A 297 -4.76 9.60 -8.16
C VAL A 297 -5.67 10.76 -7.76
N ARG A 298 -5.80 11.78 -8.63
CA ARG A 298 -6.71 12.91 -8.39
C ARG A 298 -8.18 12.49 -8.32
N SER A 299 -8.60 11.53 -9.14
CA SER A 299 -9.97 11.00 -9.14
C SER A 299 -10.31 10.16 -7.90
N VAL A 300 -9.35 9.44 -7.32
CA VAL A 300 -9.56 8.66 -6.09
C VAL A 300 -9.46 9.59 -4.87
N SER A 301 -8.47 10.48 -4.84
CA SER A 301 -8.25 11.41 -3.72
C SER A 301 -9.41 12.40 -3.54
N SER A 302 -10.05 12.86 -4.63
CA SER A 302 -11.16 13.82 -4.53
C SER A 302 -12.40 13.24 -3.87
N VAL A 303 -12.64 11.92 -4.00
CA VAL A 303 -13.81 11.22 -3.43
C VAL A 303 -13.56 10.61 -2.04
N LEU A 304 -12.38 10.80 -1.45
CA LEU A 304 -12.13 10.44 -0.06
C LEU A 304 -12.94 11.36 0.90
N PRO A 305 -13.48 10.86 2.04
CA PRO A 305 -14.17 11.71 3.02
C PRO A 305 -13.27 12.69 3.77
N ASP A 306 -13.82 13.85 4.16
CA ASP A 306 -13.07 14.91 4.87
C ASP A 306 -12.52 14.46 6.23
N GLY A 307 -13.21 13.54 6.92
CA GLY A 307 -12.73 12.97 8.19
C GLY A 307 -11.40 12.21 8.08
N LEU A 308 -10.93 11.88 6.87
CA LEU A 308 -9.60 11.32 6.65
C LEU A 308 -8.49 12.39 6.62
N PHE A 309 -8.83 13.68 6.56
CA PHE A 309 -7.89 14.80 6.42
C PHE A 309 -7.89 15.69 7.68
N PRO A 310 -7.29 15.25 8.80
CA PRO A 310 -7.33 15.98 10.07
C PRO A 310 -6.67 17.37 10.02
N THR A 311 -5.79 17.63 9.05
CA THR A 311 -5.17 18.93 8.78
C THR A 311 -5.90 19.76 7.72
N GLY A 312 -7.08 19.32 7.28
CA GLY A 312 -7.73 19.80 6.06
C GLY A 312 -7.10 19.24 4.78
N ARG A 313 -7.82 19.38 3.65
CA ARG A 313 -7.32 19.11 2.29
C ARG A 313 -6.59 20.31 1.71
N ALA A 314 -5.88 20.09 0.60
CA ALA A 314 -5.53 21.15 -0.33
C ALA A 314 -6.79 21.94 -0.77
N MET A 315 -6.66 23.27 -0.89
CA MET A 315 -7.79 24.18 -1.14
C MET A 315 -8.51 23.86 -2.47
N PRO A 316 -9.81 23.53 -2.46
CA PRO A 316 -10.57 23.28 -3.68
C PRO A 316 -10.55 24.49 -4.62
N GLY A 317 -10.11 24.28 -5.86
CA GLY A 317 -10.04 25.34 -6.88
C GLY A 317 -8.72 26.11 -6.94
N ALA A 318 -7.75 25.85 -6.05
CA ALA A 318 -6.37 26.22 -6.30
C ALA A 318 -5.80 25.39 -7.47
N GLU A 319 -4.91 25.97 -8.28
CA GLU A 319 -4.11 25.14 -9.20
C GLU A 319 -3.17 24.28 -8.38
N SER A 320 -3.42 22.97 -8.37
CA SER A 320 -2.55 21.99 -7.71
C SER A 320 -1.14 22.06 -8.27
N SER A 321 -0.13 22.01 -7.39
CA SER A 321 1.29 22.14 -7.74
C SER A 321 1.85 20.85 -8.34
N SER A 322 1.37 19.70 -7.86
CA SER A 322 1.72 18.39 -8.41
C SER A 322 0.71 17.91 -9.47
N PRO A 323 1.12 17.33 -10.61
CA PRO A 323 0.17 16.75 -11.56
C PRO A 323 -0.64 15.59 -10.94
N TYR A 324 -0.13 14.95 -9.89
CA TYR A 324 -0.76 13.86 -9.15
C TYR A 324 -1.74 14.35 -8.06
N GLY A 325 -1.91 15.67 -7.88
CA GLY A 325 -2.61 16.25 -6.73
C GLY A 325 -1.69 16.49 -5.53
N ASP A 326 -2.14 17.24 -4.53
CA ASP A 326 -1.26 17.71 -3.44
C ASP A 326 -1.54 17.01 -2.08
N ASP A 327 -2.58 16.18 -2.01
CA ASP A 327 -3.07 15.55 -0.78
C ASP A 327 -2.44 14.18 -0.45
N TRP A 328 -1.58 13.63 -1.33
CA TRP A 328 -0.91 12.34 -1.11
C TRP A 328 0.40 12.47 -0.32
N ASP A 329 0.74 11.40 0.41
CA ASP A 329 2.01 11.24 1.11
C ASP A 329 2.95 10.30 0.36
N ILE A 330 2.41 9.16 -0.08
CA ILE A 330 3.15 8.09 -0.75
C ILE A 330 2.39 7.68 -2.02
N LEU A 331 3.09 7.56 -3.13
CA LEU A 331 2.54 7.08 -4.40
C LEU A 331 3.38 5.91 -4.90
N TRP A 332 2.88 4.68 -4.77
CA TRP A 332 3.53 3.51 -5.34
C TRP A 332 3.30 3.46 -6.86
N LEU A 333 4.39 3.33 -7.61
CA LEU A 333 4.39 3.21 -9.08
C LEU A 333 5.03 1.88 -9.55
N GLY A 334 5.79 1.22 -8.69
CA GLY A 334 6.39 -0.09 -8.91
C GLY A 334 6.36 -0.90 -7.62
N HIS A 335 5.76 -2.09 -7.67
CA HIS A 335 5.68 -3.05 -6.56
C HIS A 335 5.56 -4.47 -7.11
N CYS A 336 5.88 -5.49 -6.31
CA CYS A 336 5.68 -6.90 -6.65
C CYS A 336 4.18 -7.29 -6.65
N GLY A 337 3.37 -6.60 -5.84
CA GLY A 337 1.92 -6.83 -5.75
C GLY A 337 1.35 -6.31 -4.43
N GLU A 338 0.04 -6.13 -4.38
CA GLU A 338 -0.73 -5.85 -3.16
C GLU A 338 -2.16 -6.42 -3.27
N PRO A 339 -2.84 -6.72 -2.15
CA PRO A 339 -4.30 -6.88 -2.16
C PRO A 339 -4.99 -5.51 -2.27
N PHE A 340 -6.30 -5.49 -2.56
CA PHE A 340 -7.07 -4.26 -2.36
C PHE A 340 -7.34 -4.01 -0.87
N PRO A 341 -7.50 -2.74 -0.41
CA PRO A 341 -7.63 -2.44 1.01
C PRO A 341 -8.89 -3.04 1.65
N GLU A 342 -9.99 -3.15 0.92
CA GLU A 342 -11.19 -3.85 1.40
C GLU A 342 -11.02 -5.38 1.53
N ASP A 343 -9.95 -5.94 0.95
CA ASP A 343 -9.67 -7.37 1.00
C ASP A 343 -8.82 -7.79 2.21
N LEU A 344 -8.28 -6.82 2.96
CA LEU A 344 -7.46 -7.06 4.15
C LEU A 344 -8.22 -7.85 5.23
N PRO A 345 -7.60 -8.88 5.85
CA PRO A 345 -8.23 -9.66 6.93
C PRO A 345 -8.78 -8.80 8.07
N GLU A 346 -8.03 -7.78 8.50
CA GLU A 346 -8.39 -6.87 9.60
C GLU A 346 -9.66 -6.07 9.26
N VAL A 347 -9.81 -5.64 8.00
CA VAL A 347 -11.00 -4.92 7.53
C VAL A 347 -12.19 -5.88 7.45
N LYS A 348 -12.00 -7.09 6.93
CA LYS A 348 -13.06 -8.11 6.86
C LYS A 348 -13.55 -8.54 8.24
N GLU A 349 -12.64 -8.73 9.19
CA GLU A 349 -12.95 -9.04 10.58
C GLU A 349 -13.73 -7.89 11.25
N GLU A 350 -13.31 -6.64 11.03
CA GLU A 350 -14.00 -5.49 11.59
C GLU A 350 -15.42 -5.32 11.04
N MET A 351 -15.61 -5.45 9.72
CA MET A 351 -16.95 -5.36 9.10
C MET A 351 -17.86 -6.53 9.52
N ALA A 352 -17.30 -7.70 9.81
CA ALA A 352 -18.05 -8.82 10.38
C ALA A 352 -18.48 -8.57 11.83
N LYS A 353 -17.70 -7.80 12.62
CA LYS A 353 -18.04 -7.42 14.01
C LYS A 353 -19.03 -6.28 14.10
N SER A 354 -18.89 -5.23 13.28
CA SER A 354 -19.77 -4.06 13.34
C SER A 354 -21.15 -4.31 12.72
N GLY A 355 -21.24 -5.25 11.77
CA GLY A 355 -22.43 -5.44 10.93
C GLY A 355 -22.64 -4.34 9.87
N GLU A 356 -21.76 -3.33 9.83
CA GLU A 356 -21.82 -2.20 8.90
C GLU A 356 -21.20 -2.54 7.54
N GLY A 357 -21.74 -3.53 6.84
CA GLY A 357 -21.21 -3.99 5.56
C GLY A 357 -21.18 -2.89 4.47
N GLU A 358 -22.29 -2.68 3.77
CA GLU A 358 -22.31 -1.77 2.60
C GLU A 358 -22.51 -0.29 2.97
N GLY A 359 -22.90 0.00 4.22
CA GLY A 359 -23.16 1.36 4.70
C GLY A 359 -21.90 2.15 5.04
N ASN A 360 -20.85 1.49 5.53
CA ASN A 360 -19.69 2.15 6.14
C ASN A 360 -18.89 3.00 5.14
N GLU A 361 -18.62 4.26 5.50
CA GLU A 361 -17.94 5.22 4.62
C GLU A 361 -16.46 4.90 4.40
N GLY A 362 -15.77 4.33 5.40
CA GLY A 362 -14.38 3.87 5.25
C GLY A 362 -14.28 2.73 4.24
N LEU A 363 -15.21 1.76 4.30
CA LEU A 363 -15.23 0.66 3.32
C LEU A 363 -15.58 1.15 1.91
N LYS A 364 -16.50 2.12 1.77
CA LYS A 364 -16.77 2.79 0.49
C LYS A 364 -15.53 3.50 -0.05
N ALA A 365 -14.80 4.23 0.81
CA ALA A 365 -13.58 4.95 0.44
C ALA A 365 -12.45 3.99 -0.02
N MET A 366 -12.27 2.84 0.65
CA MET A 366 -11.34 1.78 0.22
C MET A 366 -11.70 1.21 -1.15
N ARG A 367 -12.98 0.94 -1.39
CA ARG A 367 -13.49 0.33 -2.63
C ARG A 367 -13.36 1.24 -3.85
N ASN A 368 -13.20 2.56 -3.67
CA ASN A 368 -13.07 3.52 -4.77
C ASN A 368 -11.77 3.29 -5.57
N LYS A 369 -11.93 2.97 -6.87
CA LYS A 369 -10.83 2.75 -7.82
C LYS A 369 -11.10 3.54 -9.10
N PHE A 370 -10.08 4.21 -9.61
CA PHE A 370 -10.06 4.69 -10.99
C PHE A 370 -9.65 3.52 -11.88
N THR A 371 -10.56 3.04 -12.73
CA THR A 371 -10.37 1.80 -13.50
C THR A 371 -10.11 2.15 -14.96
N VAL A 372 -8.96 1.72 -15.48
CA VAL A 372 -8.54 1.91 -16.86
C VAL A 372 -8.78 0.60 -17.61
N LEU A 373 -9.63 0.63 -18.65
CA LEU A 373 -9.96 -0.55 -19.46
C LEU A 373 -9.27 -0.49 -20.82
N ASN A 374 -8.91 -1.67 -21.36
CA ASN A 374 -8.19 -1.82 -22.64
C ASN A 374 -6.82 -1.09 -22.66
N ASP A 375 -6.14 -1.05 -21.52
CA ASP A 375 -4.80 -0.50 -21.41
C ASP A 375 -3.78 -1.47 -22.01
N ALA A 376 -3.38 -1.24 -23.27
CA ALA A 376 -2.37 -2.08 -23.91
C ALA A 376 -0.95 -1.94 -23.32
N THR A 377 -0.73 -1.17 -22.24
CA THR A 377 0.51 -1.28 -21.43
C THR A 377 0.43 -2.37 -20.36
N VAL A 378 -0.75 -2.97 -20.13
CA VAL A 378 -0.97 -4.13 -19.26
C VAL A 378 -0.79 -5.42 -20.09
N PRO A 379 -0.03 -6.42 -19.64
CA PRO A 379 0.09 -7.71 -20.34
C PRO A 379 -1.24 -8.48 -20.39
N PRO A 380 -1.40 -9.42 -21.34
CA PRO A 380 -2.50 -10.38 -21.33
C PRO A 380 -2.44 -11.32 -20.11
N PHE A 381 -3.53 -12.03 -19.81
CA PHE A 381 -3.69 -12.85 -18.59
C PHE A 381 -2.58 -13.89 -18.36
N GLY A 382 -1.98 -14.43 -19.43
CA GLY A 382 -0.86 -15.37 -19.32
C GLY A 382 0.48 -14.76 -18.88
N HIS A 383 0.57 -13.42 -18.84
CA HIS A 383 1.82 -12.67 -18.60
C HIS A 383 1.70 -11.57 -17.54
N VAL A 384 0.48 -11.25 -17.08
CA VAL A 384 0.25 -10.35 -15.94
C VAL A 384 0.34 -11.12 -14.62
N THR A 385 1.00 -10.55 -13.63
CA THR A 385 1.26 -11.19 -12.32
C THR A 385 0.99 -10.23 -11.17
N GLY A 386 0.68 -10.76 -9.99
CA GLY A 386 0.42 -9.98 -8.79
C GLY A 386 -0.44 -10.74 -7.77
N ILE A 387 -0.89 -10.02 -6.74
CA ILE A 387 -1.70 -10.58 -5.64
C ILE A 387 -3.21 -10.49 -5.93
N VAL A 388 -3.66 -9.48 -6.69
CA VAL A 388 -5.06 -9.37 -7.11
C VAL A 388 -5.44 -10.44 -8.15
N ASN A 389 -6.69 -10.90 -8.11
CA ASN A 389 -7.21 -11.79 -9.15
C ASN A 389 -7.56 -10.99 -10.43
N PHE A 390 -6.59 -10.86 -11.34
CA PHE A 390 -6.81 -10.21 -12.64
C PHE A 390 -7.95 -10.84 -13.46
N THR A 391 -8.18 -12.15 -13.36
CA THR A 391 -9.24 -12.85 -14.12
C THR A 391 -10.67 -12.52 -13.66
N ALA A 392 -10.82 -11.84 -12.51
CA ALA A 392 -12.12 -11.31 -12.07
C ALA A 392 -12.56 -10.04 -12.83
N TYR A 393 -11.70 -9.52 -13.72
CA TYR A 393 -11.89 -8.29 -14.47
C TYR A 393 -11.58 -8.50 -15.96
N PRO A 394 -11.93 -7.56 -16.86
CA PRO A 394 -11.53 -7.64 -18.26
C PRO A 394 -10.01 -7.69 -18.42
N GLU A 395 -9.54 -8.35 -19.48
CA GLU A 395 -8.12 -8.32 -19.86
C GLU A 395 -7.68 -6.88 -20.15
N HIS A 396 -6.39 -6.58 -19.96
CA HIS A 396 -5.85 -5.22 -20.11
C HIS A 396 -6.53 -4.18 -19.19
N THR A 397 -6.85 -4.56 -17.95
CA THR A 397 -7.35 -3.63 -16.92
C THR A 397 -6.22 -3.17 -15.99
N ARG A 398 -6.19 -1.87 -15.67
CA ARG A 398 -5.35 -1.26 -14.63
C ARG A 398 -6.21 -0.48 -13.65
N TRP A 399 -5.82 -0.43 -12.38
CA TRP A 399 -6.46 0.37 -11.34
C TRP A 399 -5.49 1.36 -10.75
N VAL A 400 -5.94 2.58 -10.49
CA VAL A 400 -5.35 3.48 -9.49
C VAL A 400 -6.27 3.48 -8.28
N HIS A 401 -5.71 3.29 -7.09
CA HIS A 401 -6.49 3.06 -5.88
C HIS A 401 -5.74 3.50 -4.61
N VAL A 402 -6.47 3.58 -3.49
CA VAL A 402 -5.84 3.63 -2.16
C VAL A 402 -5.10 2.32 -1.94
N THR A 403 -3.86 2.40 -1.45
CA THR A 403 -3.06 1.19 -1.25
C THR A 403 -3.49 0.40 -0.02
N ALA A 404 -3.22 -0.91 -0.01
CA ALA A 404 -3.41 -1.77 1.14
C ALA A 404 -2.07 -2.03 1.87
N ALA A 405 -1.13 -2.66 1.17
CA ALA A 405 0.20 -3.04 1.66
C ALA A 405 1.06 -3.56 0.48
N PRO A 406 1.76 -2.70 -0.28
CA PRO A 406 2.58 -3.12 -1.40
C PRO A 406 3.86 -3.80 -0.95
N ILE A 407 4.18 -4.92 -1.59
CA ILE A 407 5.46 -5.61 -1.38
C ILE A 407 6.44 -5.10 -2.44
N CYS A 408 7.72 -4.91 -2.09
CA CYS A 408 8.78 -4.31 -2.91
C CYS A 408 8.62 -2.79 -3.14
N THR A 409 9.76 -2.10 -3.26
CA THR A 409 9.87 -0.63 -3.42
C THR A 409 10.49 -0.22 -4.76
N PHE A 410 10.33 -1.08 -5.76
CA PHE A 410 10.73 -0.90 -7.16
C PHE A 410 10.65 0.57 -7.62
N ALA A 411 9.49 1.21 -7.48
CA ALA A 411 9.37 2.65 -7.60
C ALA A 411 8.24 3.22 -6.72
N TYR A 412 8.53 4.25 -5.94
CA TYR A 412 7.54 4.98 -5.14
C TYR A 412 7.93 6.44 -5.04
N ALA A 413 6.97 7.35 -5.07
CA ALA A 413 7.21 8.76 -4.80
C ALA A 413 6.82 9.12 -3.36
N LEU A 414 7.51 10.11 -2.81
CA LEU A 414 7.16 10.77 -1.55
C LEU A 414 6.88 12.24 -1.83
N SER A 415 5.79 12.78 -1.28
CA SER A 415 5.63 14.23 -1.11
C SER A 415 6.51 14.70 0.04
N GLN A 416 6.75 16.00 0.16
CA GLN A 416 7.52 16.56 1.28
C GLN A 416 6.95 16.17 2.65
N ARG A 417 5.60 16.18 2.76
CA ARG A 417 4.87 15.72 3.96
C ARG A 417 5.07 14.21 4.18
N GLY A 418 4.98 13.41 3.11
CA GLY A 418 5.25 11.98 3.15
C GLY A 418 6.68 11.64 3.57
N ALA A 419 7.68 12.34 3.06
CA ALA A 419 9.09 12.14 3.42
C ALA A 419 9.35 12.39 4.91
N ARG A 420 8.71 13.41 5.50
CA ARG A 420 8.75 13.65 6.96
C ARG A 420 8.08 12.51 7.75
N LYS A 421 6.93 12.01 7.31
CA LYS A 421 6.26 10.84 7.92
C LYS A 421 7.14 9.58 7.87
N VAL A 422 7.75 9.30 6.71
CA VAL A 422 8.64 8.15 6.52
C VAL A 422 9.92 8.27 7.35
N LEU A 423 10.53 9.47 7.45
CA LEU A 423 11.66 9.73 8.34
C LEU A 423 11.32 9.53 9.81
N PHE A 424 10.12 9.97 10.25
CA PHE A 424 9.66 9.73 11.61
C PHE A 424 9.45 8.23 11.85
N ASP A 425 8.53 7.59 11.12
CA ASP A 425 8.12 6.21 11.37
C ASP A 425 9.30 5.23 11.23
N LEU A 426 9.98 5.21 10.07
CA LEU A 426 10.99 4.20 9.74
C LEU A 426 12.41 4.51 10.26
N SER A 427 12.66 5.65 10.93
CA SER A 427 14.01 5.98 11.42
C SER A 427 14.08 6.67 12.77
N VAL A 428 13.04 7.37 13.24
CA VAL A 428 13.01 8.00 14.57
C VAL A 428 12.25 7.13 15.57
N ASP A 429 11.10 6.59 15.16
CA ASP A 429 10.25 5.74 15.99
C ASP A 429 10.66 4.26 15.91
N ARG A 430 10.43 3.58 14.78
CA ARG A 430 10.69 2.13 14.65
C ARG A 430 10.89 1.65 13.20
N LEU A 431 11.98 0.91 12.97
CA LEU A 431 12.14 0.13 11.73
C LEU A 431 11.56 -1.28 11.92
N SER A 432 10.31 -1.48 11.51
CA SER A 432 9.58 -2.75 11.64
C SER A 432 9.87 -3.75 10.50
N GLY A 433 11.13 -4.15 10.33
CA GLY A 433 11.57 -5.12 9.33
C GLY A 433 12.27 -4.49 8.11
N PRO A 434 12.36 -5.20 6.97
CA PRO A 434 12.88 -4.66 5.72
C PRO A 434 12.14 -3.39 5.28
N PHE A 435 12.84 -2.50 4.56
CA PHE A 435 12.34 -1.15 4.24
C PHE A 435 10.99 -1.15 3.52
N ASP A 436 10.83 -2.02 2.51
CA ASP A 436 9.60 -2.15 1.72
C ASP A 436 8.40 -2.54 2.59
N ASN A 437 8.58 -3.56 3.43
CA ASN A 437 7.58 -4.04 4.37
C ASN A 437 7.25 -2.97 5.43
N ALA A 438 8.25 -2.27 5.96
CA ALA A 438 8.02 -1.19 6.93
C ALA A 438 7.23 -0.02 6.32
N LEU A 439 7.54 0.36 5.08
CA LEU A 439 6.80 1.39 4.34
C LEU A 439 5.37 0.94 4.03
N ALA A 440 5.18 -0.34 3.68
CA ALA A 440 3.87 -0.93 3.45
C ALA A 440 3.04 -0.94 4.74
N TRP A 441 3.64 -1.25 5.89
CA TRP A 441 3.01 -1.23 7.20
C TRP A 441 2.60 0.18 7.64
N LEU A 442 3.37 1.23 7.32
CA LEU A 442 2.97 2.62 7.54
C LEU A 442 1.62 2.91 6.84
N CYS A 443 1.50 2.58 5.56
CA CYS A 443 0.26 2.77 4.80
C CYS A 443 -0.88 1.84 5.27
N ARG A 444 -0.59 0.57 5.56
CA ARG A 444 -1.58 -0.40 6.05
C ARG A 444 -2.23 0.07 7.34
N ARG A 445 -1.44 0.53 8.32
CA ARG A 445 -1.94 1.05 9.61
C ARG A 445 -2.80 2.29 9.43
N ALA A 446 -2.53 3.12 8.43
CA ALA A 446 -3.38 4.25 8.09
C ALA A 446 -4.74 3.81 7.52
N VAL A 447 -4.76 2.87 6.55
CA VAL A 447 -6.00 2.49 5.86
C VAL A 447 -6.92 1.61 6.71
N VAL A 448 -6.41 0.63 7.47
CA VAL A 448 -7.26 -0.28 8.28
C VAL A 448 -8.10 0.44 9.35
N GLY A 449 -7.69 1.64 9.78
CA GLY A 449 -8.41 2.45 10.76
C GLY A 449 -9.60 3.24 10.19
N TRP A 450 -9.72 3.39 8.86
CA TRP A 450 -10.74 4.23 8.22
C TRP A 450 -12.19 3.87 8.57
N PRO A 451 -12.60 2.58 8.65
CA PRO A 451 -13.98 2.23 8.91
C PRO A 451 -14.45 2.68 10.30
N LYS A 452 -13.57 2.59 11.31
CA LYS A 452 -13.83 3.07 12.68
C LYS A 452 -13.87 4.60 12.73
N LEU A 453 -12.85 5.25 12.17
CA LEU A 453 -12.70 6.70 12.20
C LEU A 453 -13.94 7.40 11.62
N LEU A 454 -14.43 6.92 10.48
CA LEU A 454 -15.57 7.55 9.81
C LEU A 454 -16.92 7.13 10.41
N ALA A 455 -17.05 5.93 11.00
CA ALA A 455 -18.23 5.58 11.80
C ALA A 455 -18.39 6.50 13.03
N SER A 456 -17.29 6.80 13.74
CA SER A 456 -17.32 7.73 14.88
C SER A 456 -17.64 9.19 14.52
N ALA A 457 -17.44 9.60 13.27
CA ALA A 457 -17.69 10.97 12.83
C ALA A 457 -19.17 11.25 12.47
N GLY A 458 -19.98 10.21 12.26
CA GLY A 458 -21.38 10.34 11.81
C GLY A 458 -22.45 10.33 12.91
N GLY A 459 -22.06 10.26 14.19
CA GLY A 459 -22.99 10.12 15.31
C GLY A 459 -23.23 11.42 16.08
N GLU A 460 -24.41 12.04 15.92
CA GLU A 460 -24.95 13.02 16.88
C GLU A 460 -25.45 12.31 18.16
N GLY A 461 -24.53 11.64 18.85
CA GLY A 461 -24.78 10.97 20.13
C GLY A 461 -23.76 11.44 21.16
N GLU A 462 -24.21 11.63 22.41
CA GLU A 462 -23.33 11.98 23.53
C GLU A 462 -22.09 11.09 23.52
N ALA A 463 -20.92 11.72 23.60
CA ALA A 463 -19.67 11.03 23.84
C ALA A 463 -19.81 10.28 25.17
N LYS A 464 -20.12 8.97 25.09
CA LYS A 464 -20.03 8.08 26.24
C LYS A 464 -18.63 8.24 26.79
N GLU A 465 -18.55 8.42 28.11
CA GLU A 465 -17.30 8.60 28.84
C GLU A 465 -16.23 7.69 28.26
N GLU A 466 -15.08 8.29 27.98
CA GLU A 466 -13.94 7.66 27.35
C GLU A 466 -13.60 6.37 28.10
N GLU A 467 -14.13 5.23 27.61
CA GLU A 467 -13.30 4.05 27.57
C GLU A 467 -12.08 4.52 26.79
N GLU A 468 -10.97 4.65 27.51
CA GLU A 468 -9.69 5.10 27.00
C GLU A 468 -9.31 4.14 25.88
N VAL A 469 -9.78 4.44 24.66
CA VAL A 469 -9.34 3.81 23.43
C VAL A 469 -7.86 4.09 23.47
N LYS A 470 -7.07 3.08 23.81
CA LYS A 470 -5.63 3.21 23.97
C LYS A 470 -5.07 3.68 22.64
N THR A 471 -4.90 5.00 22.51
CA THR A 471 -4.42 5.69 21.31
C THR A 471 -2.90 5.51 21.13
N ASP A 472 -2.33 4.58 21.89
CA ASP A 472 -1.01 3.95 21.78
C ASP A 472 -0.84 3.10 20.49
N HIS A 473 -1.86 3.08 19.62
CA HIS A 473 -1.80 2.51 18.28
C HIS A 473 -1.88 3.60 17.23
N ASP A 474 -0.70 4.16 16.93
CA ASP A 474 -0.45 5.07 15.81
C ASP A 474 -1.10 4.54 14.51
N ARG A 475 -2.02 5.34 13.96
CA ARG A 475 -2.79 5.08 12.73
C ARG A 475 -1.98 5.40 11.47
N GLY A 476 -0.74 4.92 11.42
CA GLY A 476 0.18 5.15 10.30
C GLY A 476 0.41 6.63 9.99
N LEU A 477 0.45 7.50 11.00
CA LEU A 477 0.57 8.96 10.85
C LEU A 477 -0.48 9.57 9.90
N ASP A 478 -1.66 8.95 9.76
CA ASP A 478 -2.69 9.28 8.77
C ASP A 478 -2.16 9.35 7.32
N ALA A 479 -1.15 8.54 6.98
CA ALA A 479 -0.52 8.51 5.67
C ALA A 479 -1.54 8.29 4.53
N LYS A 480 -1.51 9.18 3.54
CA LYS A 480 -2.34 9.11 2.33
C LYS A 480 -1.57 8.43 1.21
N CYS A 481 -1.75 7.12 1.13
CA CYS A 481 -0.99 6.26 0.24
C CYS A 481 -1.85 5.77 -0.93
N PHE A 482 -1.37 5.98 -2.15
CA PHE A 482 -2.01 5.53 -3.39
C PHE A 482 -1.08 4.59 -4.16
N SER A 483 -1.66 3.74 -4.98
CA SER A 483 -0.92 2.77 -5.79
C SER A 483 -1.60 2.54 -7.14
N VAL A 484 -0.86 1.89 -8.05
CA VAL A 484 -1.32 1.51 -9.39
C VAL A 484 -1.04 0.02 -9.64
N THR A 485 -2.10 -0.75 -9.87
CA THR A 485 -2.04 -2.21 -10.10
C THR A 485 -2.60 -2.56 -11.49
N PRO A 486 -1.90 -3.31 -12.37
CA PRO A 486 -0.47 -3.64 -12.25
C PRO A 486 0.38 -2.37 -12.13
N PRO A 487 1.64 -2.48 -11.67
CA PRO A 487 2.56 -1.36 -11.59
C PRO A 487 2.95 -0.80 -12.98
N VAL A 488 3.57 0.38 -12.99
CA VAL A 488 4.12 1.04 -14.19
C VAL A 488 5.65 0.95 -14.28
N PHE A 489 6.32 0.63 -13.16
CA PHE A 489 7.73 0.25 -13.07
C PHE A 489 7.87 -1.19 -12.54
N PHE A 490 8.85 -1.95 -13.03
CA PHE A 490 9.15 -3.28 -12.50
C PHE A 490 10.65 -3.62 -12.60
N HIS A 491 11.09 -4.58 -11.79
CA HIS A 491 12.45 -5.11 -11.83
C HIS A 491 12.77 -5.77 -13.19
N HIS A 492 13.82 -5.28 -13.84
CA HIS A 492 14.38 -5.85 -15.06
C HIS A 492 15.42 -6.92 -14.77
N LYS A 493 15.07 -8.16 -15.12
CA LYS A 493 15.97 -9.32 -15.03
C LYS A 493 16.86 -9.32 -16.28
N ALA A 494 18.07 -8.78 -16.17
CA ALA A 494 18.98 -8.52 -17.30
C ALA A 494 19.51 -9.80 -17.99
N ARG A 495 19.96 -9.69 -19.25
CA ARG A 495 20.72 -10.75 -19.94
C ARG A 495 22.07 -10.94 -19.24
N GLY A 496 22.46 -12.19 -18.98
CA GLY A 496 23.71 -12.53 -18.29
C GLY A 496 23.49 -13.47 -17.10
N PRO A 497 24.43 -13.54 -16.15
CA PRO A 497 24.30 -14.35 -14.95
C PRO A 497 23.10 -13.99 -14.09
N VAL A 498 22.28 -14.98 -13.72
CA VAL A 498 21.12 -14.79 -12.81
C VAL A 498 21.56 -14.32 -11.42
N SER A 499 22.78 -14.67 -10.99
CA SER A 499 23.38 -14.18 -9.74
C SER A 499 23.67 -12.67 -9.74
N GLY A 500 23.57 -11.98 -10.88
CA GLY A 500 23.76 -10.53 -11.00
C GLY A 500 22.49 -9.69 -10.79
N ASP A 501 21.31 -10.36 -10.67
CA ASP A 501 20.01 -9.70 -10.53
C ASP A 501 19.92 -8.85 -9.24
N SER A 502 20.31 -9.41 -8.08
CA SER A 502 20.14 -8.76 -6.78
C SER A 502 21.37 -8.90 -5.89
N ASP A 503 21.76 -7.80 -5.24
CA ASP A 503 22.77 -7.79 -4.17
C ASP A 503 22.14 -8.04 -2.76
N ILE A 504 20.81 -8.19 -2.68
CA ILE A 504 20.07 -8.44 -1.42
C ILE A 504 19.74 -9.93 -1.25
N GLN A 505 19.27 -10.58 -2.31
CA GLN A 505 18.97 -12.01 -2.31
C GLN A 505 20.19 -12.81 -2.79
N VAL A 506 20.83 -13.53 -1.87
CA VAL A 506 21.84 -14.53 -2.24
C VAL A 506 21.14 -15.67 -2.97
N VAL A 507 21.29 -15.74 -4.29
CA VAL A 507 20.70 -16.79 -5.15
C VAL A 507 21.50 -18.10 -5.08
N ASP A 508 21.97 -18.47 -3.89
CA ASP A 508 22.65 -19.74 -3.61
C ASP A 508 21.75 -20.64 -2.78
N GLY A 509 21.18 -21.64 -3.46
CA GLY A 509 20.37 -22.67 -2.84
C GLY A 509 21.20 -23.65 -2.01
N GLY A 510 21.35 -23.35 -0.72
CA GLY A 510 21.87 -24.24 0.32
C GLY A 510 23.40 -24.32 0.39
N GLY A 511 23.94 -24.26 1.60
CA GLY A 511 25.39 -24.31 1.83
C GLY A 511 26.02 -25.64 1.36
N GLY A 512 27.02 -25.52 0.49
CA GLY A 512 27.87 -26.61 0.00
C GLY A 512 28.81 -26.10 -1.08
N GLU A 513 30.11 -26.38 -0.97
CA GLU A 513 31.16 -25.85 -1.86
C GLU A 513 31.20 -26.47 -3.27
N GLU A 514 30.08 -27.01 -3.76
CA GLU A 514 29.98 -27.49 -5.13
C GLU A 514 29.64 -26.33 -6.07
N LYS A 515 30.57 -26.05 -7.01
CA LYS A 515 30.38 -25.10 -8.10
C LYS A 515 29.24 -25.53 -9.03
N LYS A 516 28.00 -25.23 -8.66
CA LYS A 516 26.86 -25.28 -9.60
C LYS A 516 27.13 -24.31 -10.74
N GLU A 517 26.87 -24.76 -11.97
CA GLU A 517 27.05 -23.93 -13.16
C GLU A 517 26.24 -22.64 -13.04
N GLN A 518 26.89 -21.50 -13.30
CA GLN A 518 26.25 -20.20 -13.18
C GLN A 518 25.14 -20.08 -14.22
N LYS A 519 23.87 -20.10 -13.77
CA LYS A 519 22.72 -20.01 -14.66
C LYS A 519 22.76 -18.70 -15.45
N ILE A 520 22.87 -18.80 -16.77
CA ILE A 520 22.85 -17.67 -17.70
C ILE A 520 21.44 -17.47 -18.23
N ARG A 521 21.00 -16.20 -18.27
CA ARG A 521 19.78 -15.74 -18.92
C ARG A 521 20.13 -15.18 -20.30
N GLU A 522 19.67 -15.83 -21.38
CA GLU A 522 19.99 -15.41 -22.75
C GLU A 522 19.23 -14.18 -23.26
N LYS A 523 18.00 -13.95 -22.78
CA LYS A 523 17.18 -12.77 -23.09
C LYS A 523 16.72 -12.14 -21.77
N GLY A 524 16.93 -10.84 -21.60
CA GLY A 524 16.39 -10.12 -20.45
C GLY A 524 14.86 -10.05 -20.49
N THR A 525 14.22 -9.82 -19.36
CA THR A 525 12.76 -9.77 -19.22
C THR A 525 12.34 -8.82 -18.11
N THR A 526 11.24 -8.10 -18.32
CA THR A 526 10.65 -7.22 -17.29
C THR A 526 9.20 -7.63 -17.06
N GLU A 527 8.93 -8.31 -15.96
CA GLU A 527 7.59 -8.78 -15.61
C GLU A 527 6.59 -7.61 -15.46
N ASN A 528 5.30 -7.84 -15.74
CA ASN A 528 4.24 -6.81 -15.81
C ASN A 528 4.38 -5.65 -16.82
N ILE A 529 5.49 -5.57 -17.58
CA ILE A 529 5.67 -4.62 -18.68
C ILE A 529 5.38 -5.31 -20.03
N VAL A 530 5.05 -4.55 -21.09
CA VAL A 530 4.85 -5.11 -22.45
C VAL A 530 5.94 -4.64 -23.41
N TRP A 531 6.13 -3.33 -23.60
CA TRP A 531 7.24 -2.77 -24.39
C TRP A 531 8.34 -2.25 -23.47
N SER A 532 9.12 -3.16 -22.90
CA SER A 532 10.28 -2.84 -22.03
C SER A 532 11.22 -1.82 -22.68
N ALA A 533 11.49 -0.72 -21.97
CA ALA A 533 12.42 0.31 -22.41
C ALA A 533 13.86 -0.23 -22.48
N ARG A 534 14.30 -1.00 -21.48
CA ARG A 534 15.62 -1.65 -21.48
C ARG A 534 15.81 -2.62 -22.65
N LEU A 535 14.81 -3.44 -22.99
CA LEU A 535 14.88 -4.33 -24.16
C LEU A 535 14.84 -3.55 -25.48
N ASN A 536 14.17 -2.39 -25.52
CA ASN A 536 14.06 -1.56 -26.71
C ASN A 536 15.14 -0.47 -26.86
N VAL A 537 16.16 -0.39 -25.98
CA VAL A 537 17.28 0.59 -26.10
C VAL A 537 17.88 0.61 -27.51
N ARG A 538 18.16 -0.56 -28.10
CA ARG A 538 18.69 -0.66 -29.46
C ARG A 538 17.72 -0.13 -30.52
N ASN A 539 16.42 -0.36 -30.34
CA ASN A 539 15.41 0.09 -31.28
C ASN A 539 15.21 1.61 -31.19
N MET A 540 15.22 2.18 -29.98
CA MET A 540 15.17 3.62 -29.76
C MET A 540 16.40 4.33 -30.35
N LEU A 541 17.62 3.81 -30.13
CA LEU A 541 18.86 4.37 -30.69
C LEU A 541 18.91 4.35 -32.23
N LEU A 542 18.27 3.37 -32.86
CA LEU A 542 18.32 3.17 -34.32
C LEU A 542 17.05 3.63 -35.04
N GLY A 543 16.11 4.28 -34.33
CA GLY A 543 14.83 4.73 -34.91
C GLY A 543 13.97 3.60 -35.49
N ARG A 544 14.02 2.40 -34.87
CA ARG A 544 13.25 1.22 -35.27
C ARG A 544 11.91 1.16 -34.55
N GLU A 545 11.04 0.27 -35.02
CA GLU A 545 9.80 -0.07 -34.32
C GLU A 545 10.10 -0.69 -32.95
N MET A 546 9.21 -0.46 -31.96
CA MET A 546 9.34 -1.01 -30.62
C MET A 546 8.78 -2.43 -30.58
N GLU A 547 9.56 -3.37 -30.06
CA GLU A 547 9.17 -4.78 -29.94
C GLU A 547 8.49 -5.04 -28.59
N SER A 548 7.37 -5.75 -28.62
CA SER A 548 6.81 -6.42 -27.45
C SER A 548 7.78 -7.50 -26.98
N GLN A 549 7.89 -7.74 -25.68
CA GLN A 549 8.63 -8.89 -25.17
C GLN A 549 7.81 -10.21 -25.20
N TRP A 550 6.49 -10.10 -25.41
CA TRP A 550 5.48 -11.15 -25.56
C TRP A 550 5.03 -11.28 -27.02
#